data_AF-A0A2N2IMD4-F1
#
_entry.id   AF-A0A2N2IMD4-F1
#
_cell.length_a   1.000
_cell.length_b   1.000
_cell.length_c   1.000
_cell.angle_alpha   90.00
_cell.angle_beta   90.00
_cell.angle_gamma   90.00
#
_symmetry.space_group_name_H-M   'P 1'
#
loop_
_entity.id
_entity.type
_entity.pdbx_description
1 polymer ?
#
loop_
_entity_poly.entity_id
_entity_poly.type
_entity_poly.pdbx_seq_one_letter_code
_entity_poly.pdbx_strand_id
1 'polypeptide(L)'
;KPLGPLGCVHYAECSPRALATASIPLSLGPAYRPGPASVHIQVTRPCEIGGIDASAHMQKEAHRQARRLEARVNALLPSFAKDAQALWNAMGVHVPLGIDSRLRISPSHVVEGPAHDDGSSLTIPLGVRADLRIEPRQGERDDPGPIPPPRFEAELPPAVQLYVPIEVDVAGIDASLSRSVRDVSDAAAPQILSVRSQPDADGLRLLLSVKGYSCGTVAFRATPVFHEGSGRLRLFGVAPLSSEVARVKAIDPDLDLLRIARAVEARASIPLPVDPSTIPLGLERAVELLAPKQGPDVRLQVREASVRRVTVTPQGVAAIVHVQGQAHVVL
;
A
#
# COMPACT_ATOMS: atom_id res chain seq x y z
N LYS A 1 -48.54 -10.36 47.30
CA LYS A 1 -48.59 -9.15 48.17
C LYS A 1 -49.23 -9.58 49.50
N PRO A 2 -48.68 -9.22 50.67
CA PRO A 2 -49.21 -9.67 51.96
C PRO A 2 -50.54 -9.00 52.28
N LEU A 3 -51.48 -9.76 52.86
CA LEU A 3 -52.76 -9.28 53.37
C LEU A 3 -52.59 -8.68 54.77
N GLY A 4 -52.17 -7.41 54.85
CA GLY A 4 -52.13 -6.67 56.12
C GLY A 4 -51.25 -7.34 57.20
N PRO A 5 -51.49 -7.07 58.50
CA PRO A 5 -50.61 -7.50 59.61
C PRO A 5 -50.63 -9.01 59.92
N LEU A 6 -51.39 -9.82 59.17
CA LEU A 6 -51.42 -11.27 59.30
C LEU A 6 -50.34 -11.88 58.38
N GLY A 7 -49.10 -11.80 58.84
CA GLY A 7 -47.84 -11.89 58.07
C GLY A 7 -47.50 -13.17 57.28
N CYS A 8 -48.46 -14.02 56.88
CA CYS A 8 -48.17 -15.25 56.11
C CYS A 8 -49.14 -15.56 54.95
N VAL A 9 -50.25 -14.82 54.76
CA VAL A 9 -51.23 -15.14 53.70
C VAL A 9 -50.95 -14.30 52.44
N HIS A 10 -50.45 -14.96 51.40
CA HIS A 10 -50.28 -14.40 50.06
C HIS A 10 -51.56 -14.63 49.24
N TYR A 11 -52.29 -13.58 48.86
CA TYR A 11 -53.54 -13.73 48.09
C TYR A 11 -53.35 -13.97 46.59
N ALA A 12 -52.12 -13.82 46.10
CA ALA A 12 -51.71 -14.12 44.73
C ALA A 12 -50.18 -14.19 44.66
N GLU A 13 -49.68 -15.19 43.97
CA GLU A 13 -48.28 -15.33 43.58
C GLU A 13 -48.20 -15.37 42.06
N CYS A 14 -47.27 -14.62 41.50
CA CYS A 14 -47.05 -14.59 40.07
C CYS A 14 -45.55 -14.62 39.77
N SER A 15 -45.13 -15.57 38.94
CA SER A 15 -43.75 -15.77 38.53
C SER A 15 -43.63 -15.61 37.01
N PRO A 16 -43.72 -14.37 36.49
CA PRO A 16 -43.59 -14.15 35.07
C PRO A 16 -42.20 -14.52 34.60
N ARG A 17 -42.10 -14.99 33.36
CA ARG A 17 -40.83 -15.24 32.69
C ARG A 17 -40.74 -14.38 31.46
N ALA A 18 -39.57 -13.79 31.26
CA ALA A 18 -39.25 -13.00 30.08
C ALA A 18 -37.90 -13.44 29.55
N LEU A 19 -37.80 -13.51 28.22
CA LEU A 19 -36.53 -13.65 27.51
C LEU A 19 -36.14 -12.27 27.00
N ALA A 20 -34.95 -11.81 27.38
CA ALA A 20 -34.39 -10.57 26.88
C ALA A 20 -33.23 -10.89 25.94
N THR A 21 -33.33 -10.44 24.71
CA THR A 21 -32.28 -10.58 23.69
C THR A 21 -31.77 -9.19 23.36
N ALA A 22 -30.49 -8.95 23.62
CA ALA A 22 -29.79 -7.75 23.18
C ALA A 22 -29.02 -8.05 21.90
N SER A 23 -29.15 -7.21 20.88
CA SER A 23 -28.45 -7.33 19.61
C SER A 23 -27.76 -6.00 19.28
N ILE A 24 -26.50 -6.08 18.87
CA ILE A 24 -25.70 -4.91 18.49
C ILE A 24 -25.15 -5.17 17.08
N PRO A 25 -25.50 -4.34 16.09
CA PRO A 25 -24.90 -4.44 14.77
C PRO A 25 -23.45 -3.97 14.86
N LEU A 26 -22.52 -4.90 14.62
CA LEU A 26 -21.09 -4.65 14.78
C LEU A 26 -20.48 -3.88 13.61
N SER A 27 -21.18 -3.82 12.47
CA SER A 27 -20.81 -3.00 11.32
C SER A 27 -20.67 -1.53 11.73
N LEU A 28 -19.53 -0.92 11.41
CA LEU A 28 -19.28 0.47 11.74
C LEU A 28 -20.00 1.40 10.75
N GLY A 29 -20.70 2.38 11.30
CA GLY A 29 -21.29 3.46 10.50
C GLY A 29 -20.27 4.53 10.08
N PRO A 30 -20.70 5.57 9.36
CA PRO A 30 -19.83 6.70 8.95
C PRO A 30 -19.15 7.44 10.11
N ALA A 31 -19.73 7.37 11.31
CA ALA A 31 -19.15 7.94 12.52
C ALA A 31 -18.13 7.00 13.20
N TYR A 32 -17.78 5.87 12.58
CA TYR A 32 -16.90 4.84 13.14
C TYR A 32 -17.37 4.31 14.50
N ARG A 33 -18.68 4.09 14.61
CA ARG A 33 -19.33 3.51 15.78
C ARG A 33 -20.16 2.31 15.35
N PRO A 34 -20.26 1.26 16.17
CA PRO A 34 -21.26 0.22 15.97
C PRO A 34 -22.66 0.86 15.93
N GLY A 35 -23.57 0.25 15.19
CA GLY A 35 -24.94 0.75 15.14
C GLY A 35 -25.65 0.60 16.49
N PRO A 36 -26.84 1.21 16.63
CA PRO A 36 -27.53 1.23 17.91
C PRO A 36 -27.90 -0.19 18.36
N ALA A 37 -27.66 -0.47 19.64
CA ALA A 37 -28.16 -1.65 20.30
C ALA A 37 -29.69 -1.69 20.29
N SER A 38 -30.23 -2.88 20.10
CA SER A 38 -31.66 -3.18 20.20
C SER A 38 -31.86 -4.24 21.27
N VAL A 39 -32.87 -4.04 22.12
CA VAL A 39 -33.23 -4.99 23.18
C VAL A 39 -34.66 -5.41 22.98
N HIS A 40 -34.85 -6.68 22.61
CA HIS A 40 -36.17 -7.28 22.53
C HIS A 40 -36.46 -8.05 23.81
N ILE A 41 -37.58 -7.73 24.48
CA ILE A 41 -38.04 -8.48 25.65
C ILE A 41 -39.36 -9.16 25.31
N GLN A 42 -39.34 -10.49 25.28
CA GLN A 42 -40.51 -11.32 25.06
C GLN A 42 -40.98 -11.92 26.39
N VAL A 43 -42.20 -11.58 26.81
CA VAL A 43 -42.83 -12.22 27.97
C VAL A 43 -43.30 -13.61 27.54
N THR A 44 -42.65 -14.65 28.04
CA THR A 44 -42.94 -16.05 27.70
C THR A 44 -43.98 -16.67 28.62
N ARG A 45 -44.14 -16.14 29.84
CA ARG A 45 -45.20 -16.55 30.77
C ARG A 45 -45.97 -15.32 31.27
N PRO A 46 -47.25 -15.15 30.88
CA PRO A 46 -48.10 -14.06 31.35
C PRO A 46 -48.40 -14.19 32.85
N CYS A 47 -48.93 -13.12 33.43
CA CYS A 47 -49.18 -13.00 34.86
C CYS A 47 -50.64 -12.63 35.12
N GLU A 48 -51.31 -13.40 35.98
CA GLU A 48 -52.66 -13.10 36.42
C GLU A 48 -52.70 -12.93 37.94
N ILE A 49 -53.28 -11.84 38.41
CA ILE A 49 -53.36 -11.51 39.84
C ILE A 49 -54.84 -11.35 40.20
N GLY A 50 -55.41 -12.36 40.86
CA GLY A 50 -56.81 -12.31 41.33
C GLY A 50 -57.84 -12.14 40.20
N GLY A 51 -57.67 -12.83 39.08
CA GLY A 51 -58.59 -12.73 37.92
C GLY A 51 -58.25 -11.60 36.93
N ILE A 52 -57.22 -10.80 37.21
CA ILE A 52 -56.83 -9.65 36.39
C ILE A 52 -55.54 -9.98 35.64
N ASP A 53 -55.60 -9.93 34.31
CA ASP A 53 -54.42 -10.05 33.45
C ASP A 53 -53.48 -8.84 33.61
N ALA A 54 -52.32 -9.08 34.20
CA ALA A 54 -51.28 -8.08 34.41
C ALA A 54 -50.28 -8.01 33.23
N SER A 55 -50.44 -8.82 32.19
CA SER A 55 -49.48 -8.98 31.09
C SER A 55 -49.22 -7.68 30.34
N ALA A 56 -50.25 -6.86 30.10
CA ALA A 56 -50.11 -5.55 29.47
C ALA A 56 -49.23 -4.60 30.30
N HIS A 57 -49.37 -4.63 31.63
CA HIS A 57 -48.54 -3.82 32.52
C HIS A 57 -47.09 -4.29 32.52
N MET A 58 -46.87 -5.62 32.56
CA MET A 58 -45.52 -6.19 32.48
C MET A 58 -44.84 -5.88 31.15
N GLN A 59 -45.56 -6.00 30.03
CA GLN A 59 -45.02 -5.65 28.72
C GLN A 59 -44.63 -4.17 28.67
N LYS A 60 -45.46 -3.27 29.20
CA LYS A 60 -45.15 -1.84 29.25
C LYS A 60 -43.88 -1.55 30.04
N GLU A 61 -43.73 -2.14 31.23
CA GLU A 61 -42.53 -1.94 32.04
C GLU A 61 -41.31 -2.62 31.41
N ALA A 62 -41.47 -3.80 30.81
CA ALA A 62 -40.41 -4.46 30.05
C ALA A 62 -39.89 -3.59 28.90
N HIS A 63 -40.77 -3.00 28.08
CA HIS A 63 -40.35 -2.07 27.02
C HIS A 63 -39.61 -0.84 27.56
N ARG A 64 -40.03 -0.32 28.71
CA ARG A 64 -39.35 0.79 29.37
C ARG A 64 -37.95 0.38 29.86
N GLN A 65 -37.81 -0.81 30.43
CA GLN A 65 -36.51 -1.35 30.84
C GLN A 65 -35.62 -1.66 29.63
N ALA A 66 -36.19 -2.18 28.54
CA ALA A 66 -35.50 -2.41 27.27
C ALA A 66 -34.88 -1.11 26.74
N ARG A 67 -35.66 -0.02 26.63
CA ARG A 67 -35.14 1.29 26.19
C ARG A 67 -34.06 1.85 27.10
N ARG A 68 -34.18 1.66 28.42
CA ARG A 68 -33.15 2.06 29.38
C ARG A 68 -31.86 1.25 29.19
N LEU A 69 -31.99 -0.05 28.95
CA LEU A 69 -30.86 -0.92 28.67
C LEU A 69 -30.21 -0.56 27.33
N GLU A 70 -30.99 -0.33 26.27
CA GLU A 70 -30.50 0.15 24.96
C GLU A 70 -29.70 1.44 25.12
N ALA A 71 -30.24 2.44 25.81
CA ALA A 71 -29.54 3.70 26.06
C ALA A 71 -28.23 3.50 26.84
N ARG A 72 -28.23 2.61 27.84
CA ARG A 72 -27.04 2.29 28.64
C ARG A 72 -25.99 1.56 27.81
N VAL A 73 -26.39 0.57 27.00
CA VAL A 73 -25.47 -0.15 26.09
C VAL A 73 -24.89 0.83 25.07
N ASN A 74 -25.71 1.65 24.42
CA ASN A 74 -25.27 2.64 23.44
C ASN A 74 -24.30 3.68 24.02
N ALA A 75 -24.47 4.07 25.29
CA ALA A 75 -23.55 4.97 25.97
C ALA A 75 -22.18 4.33 26.25
N LEU A 76 -22.12 3.00 26.37
CA LEU A 76 -20.90 2.23 26.60
C LEU A 76 -20.18 1.85 25.29
N LEU A 77 -20.85 1.94 24.14
CA LEU A 77 -20.24 1.59 22.86
C LEU A 77 -19.11 2.57 22.50
N PRO A 78 -17.90 2.06 22.23
CA PRO A 78 -16.76 2.91 21.89
C PRO A 78 -16.98 3.63 20.54
N SER A 79 -16.18 4.67 20.33
CA SER A 79 -16.02 5.29 19.02
C SER A 79 -14.59 5.06 18.55
N PHE A 80 -14.46 4.50 17.36
CA PHE A 80 -13.17 4.22 16.73
C PHE A 80 -12.72 5.37 15.80
N ALA A 81 -13.47 6.48 15.75
CA ALA A 81 -13.21 7.57 14.81
C ALA A 81 -11.81 8.17 14.98
N LYS A 82 -11.32 8.30 16.21
CA LYS A 82 -9.98 8.85 16.48
C LYS A 82 -8.87 7.90 16.02
N ASP A 83 -9.01 6.61 16.32
CA ASP A 83 -8.02 5.60 15.96
C ASP A 83 -7.99 5.39 14.44
N ALA A 84 -9.17 5.34 13.81
CA ALA A 84 -9.30 5.26 12.36
C ALA A 84 -8.70 6.50 11.68
N GLN A 85 -8.97 7.71 12.19
CA GLN A 85 -8.39 8.94 11.65
C GLN A 85 -6.87 8.99 11.83
N ALA A 86 -6.35 8.51 12.97
CA ALA A 86 -4.92 8.40 13.20
C ALA A 86 -4.29 7.43 12.20
N LEU A 87 -4.89 6.26 11.98
CA LEU A 87 -4.45 5.29 10.98
C LEU A 87 -4.51 5.86 9.56
N TRP A 88 -5.59 6.56 9.20
CA TRP A 88 -5.77 7.23 7.91
C TRP A 88 -4.67 8.27 7.65
N ASN A 89 -4.42 9.14 8.64
CA ASN A 89 -3.39 10.17 8.56
C ASN A 89 -1.98 9.59 8.53
N ALA A 90 -1.75 8.49 9.26
CA ALA A 90 -0.49 7.77 9.22
C ALA A 90 -0.22 7.31 7.78
N MET A 91 -1.19 6.70 7.10
CA MET A 91 -0.99 6.17 5.74
C MET A 91 -0.62 7.23 4.68
N GLY A 92 -0.91 8.52 4.90
CA GLY A 92 -0.48 9.63 4.04
C GLY A 92 1.00 10.00 4.22
N VAL A 93 1.91 9.05 3.93
CA VAL A 93 3.36 9.23 4.08
C VAL A 93 4.11 9.12 2.76
N HIS A 94 5.21 9.87 2.73
CA HIS A 94 6.14 9.92 1.62
C HIS A 94 7.46 9.37 2.13
N VAL A 95 7.93 8.29 1.51
CA VAL A 95 9.09 7.54 1.97
C VAL A 95 10.20 7.71 0.95
N PRO A 96 11.37 8.23 1.31
CA PRO A 96 12.46 8.36 0.36
C PRO A 96 12.89 6.97 -0.15
N LEU A 97 12.95 6.83 -1.47
CA LEU A 97 13.48 5.65 -2.16
C LEU A 97 14.75 6.06 -2.91
N GLY A 98 15.90 5.84 -2.30
CA GLY A 98 17.18 6.26 -2.86
C GLY A 98 17.38 7.79 -2.85
N ILE A 99 18.10 8.30 -3.86
CA ILE A 99 18.54 9.70 -3.91
C ILE A 99 17.46 10.61 -4.53
N ASP A 100 16.86 10.16 -5.63
CA ASP A 100 16.04 11.01 -6.51
C ASP A 100 14.54 10.65 -6.52
N SER A 101 14.14 9.60 -5.80
CA SER A 101 12.77 9.06 -5.82
C SER A 101 12.16 8.98 -4.42
N ARG A 102 10.83 8.92 -4.36
CA ARG A 102 10.06 8.66 -3.14
C ARG A 102 8.89 7.71 -3.43
N LEU A 103 8.56 6.85 -2.49
CA LEU A 103 7.30 6.12 -2.45
C LEU A 103 6.25 6.99 -1.78
N ARG A 104 5.21 7.33 -2.52
CA ARG A 104 4.00 7.95 -2.01
C ARG A 104 2.99 6.85 -1.69
N ILE A 105 2.50 6.87 -0.46
CA ILE A 105 1.39 6.04 0.01
C ILE A 105 0.16 6.94 0.11
N SER A 106 -0.88 6.66 -0.67
CA SER A 106 -2.11 7.47 -0.68
C SER A 106 -3.29 6.61 -0.25
N PRO A 107 -3.85 6.84 0.95
CA PRO A 107 -4.99 6.07 1.40
C PRO A 107 -6.21 6.37 0.50
N SER A 108 -6.97 5.34 0.18
CA SER A 108 -8.12 5.41 -0.75
C SER A 108 -9.44 5.19 -0.04
N HIS A 109 -9.51 4.21 0.86
CA HIS A 109 -10.68 3.93 1.69
C HIS A 109 -10.32 3.07 2.90
N VAL A 110 -11.21 3.09 3.90
CA VAL A 110 -11.13 2.24 5.08
C VAL A 110 -11.99 1.01 4.87
N VAL A 111 -11.48 -0.14 5.30
CA VAL A 111 -12.13 -1.44 5.17
C VAL A 111 -12.38 -2.03 6.55
N GLU A 112 -13.52 -2.69 6.69
CA GLU A 112 -13.92 -3.43 7.88
C GLU A 112 -14.12 -4.89 7.48
N GLY A 113 -13.55 -5.80 8.27
CA GLY A 113 -13.77 -7.23 8.09
C GLY A 113 -14.81 -7.80 9.07
N PRO A 114 -15.11 -9.10 8.98
CA PRO A 114 -16.06 -9.74 9.88
C PRO A 114 -15.57 -9.64 11.33
N ALA A 115 -16.49 -9.32 12.24
CA ALA A 115 -16.22 -9.33 13.67
C ALA A 115 -15.98 -10.76 14.17
N HIS A 116 -15.02 -10.94 15.06
CA HIS A 116 -14.67 -12.22 15.67
C HIS A 116 -14.86 -12.14 17.18
N ASP A 117 -15.51 -13.16 17.74
CA ASP A 117 -15.68 -13.34 19.19
C ASP A 117 -14.83 -14.53 19.63
N ASP A 118 -13.86 -14.29 20.51
CA ASP A 118 -13.00 -15.32 21.09
C ASP A 118 -13.50 -15.82 22.47
N GLY A 119 -14.66 -15.32 22.93
CA GLY A 119 -15.27 -15.59 24.22
C GLY A 119 -14.85 -14.65 25.35
N SER A 120 -13.78 -13.87 25.15
CA SER A 120 -13.27 -12.87 26.10
C SER A 120 -13.29 -11.45 25.54
N SER A 121 -13.18 -11.34 24.23
CA SER A 121 -13.11 -10.09 23.50
C SER A 121 -13.84 -10.20 22.17
N LEU A 122 -14.43 -9.08 21.76
CA LEU A 122 -15.01 -8.91 20.43
C LEU A 122 -14.06 -8.05 19.62
N THR A 123 -13.50 -8.62 18.56
CA THR A 123 -12.54 -7.96 17.68
C THR A 123 -13.20 -7.60 16.36
N ILE A 124 -13.13 -6.33 15.98
CA ILE A 124 -13.58 -5.84 14.66
C ILE A 124 -12.32 -5.43 13.89
N PRO A 125 -11.90 -6.18 12.87
CA PRO A 125 -10.70 -5.86 12.11
C PRO A 125 -10.97 -4.65 11.21
N LEU A 126 -10.11 -3.63 11.34
CA LEU A 126 -10.11 -2.44 10.50
C LEU A 126 -8.80 -2.34 9.73
N GLY A 127 -8.89 -1.94 8.47
CA GLY A 127 -7.74 -1.73 7.59
C GLY A 127 -7.90 -0.48 6.74
N VAL A 128 -6.81 -0.02 6.15
CA VAL A 128 -6.81 1.05 5.16
C VAL A 128 -6.25 0.51 3.86
N ARG A 129 -7.00 0.64 2.78
CA ARG A 129 -6.46 0.40 1.44
C ARG A 129 -5.77 1.66 0.94
N ALA A 130 -4.54 1.53 0.47
CA ALA A 130 -3.77 2.63 -0.07
C ALA A 130 -3.22 2.29 -1.46
N ASP A 131 -3.15 3.31 -2.30
CA ASP A 131 -2.43 3.28 -3.56
C ASP A 131 -0.96 3.62 -3.32
N LEU A 132 -0.07 2.85 -3.93
CA LEU A 132 1.36 3.09 -3.91
C LEU A 132 1.82 3.65 -5.25
N ARG A 133 2.55 4.76 -5.22
CA ARG A 133 3.17 5.36 -6.40
C ARG A 133 4.60 5.76 -6.12
N ILE A 134 5.49 5.57 -7.09
CA ILE A 134 6.84 6.14 -7.01
C ILE A 134 6.82 7.45 -7.77
N GLU A 135 7.24 8.51 -7.10
CA GLU A 135 7.32 9.86 -7.63
C GLU A 135 8.78 10.36 -7.54
N PRO A 136 9.17 11.37 -8.33
CA PRO A 136 10.37 12.14 -8.05
C PRO A 136 10.37 12.65 -6.62
N ARG A 137 11.55 12.77 -6.00
CA ARG A 137 11.68 13.20 -4.60
C ARG A 137 11.05 14.57 -4.33
N GLN A 138 10.98 15.42 -5.35
CA GLN A 138 10.35 16.74 -5.26
C GLN A 138 8.83 16.61 -5.36
N GLY A 139 8.15 17.05 -4.31
CA GLY A 139 6.71 17.22 -4.28
C GLY A 139 6.24 17.52 -2.87
N GLU A 140 5.10 18.16 -2.73
CA GLU A 140 4.52 18.45 -1.42
C GLU A 140 3.98 17.17 -0.78
N ARG A 141 3.86 17.16 0.55
CA ARG A 141 3.17 16.08 1.27
C ARG A 141 1.69 16.29 1.06
N ASP A 142 0.99 15.29 0.53
CA ASP A 142 -0.45 15.39 0.40
C ASP A 142 -1.12 15.11 1.75
N ASP A 143 -2.00 16.02 2.15
CA ASP A 143 -2.95 15.77 3.23
C ASP A 143 -3.99 14.76 2.70
N PRO A 144 -4.10 13.55 3.28
CA PRO A 144 -5.05 12.56 2.82
C PRO A 144 -6.52 12.99 3.02
N GLY A 145 -6.76 14.14 3.65
CA GLY A 145 -8.09 14.71 3.82
C GLY A 145 -8.90 13.96 4.90
N PRO A 146 -10.20 14.26 5.02
CA PRO A 146 -11.04 13.62 6.02
C PRO A 146 -11.18 12.13 5.74
N ILE A 147 -11.22 11.32 6.81
CA ILE A 147 -11.40 9.88 6.68
C ILE A 147 -12.77 9.55 6.04
N PRO A 148 -12.82 8.71 4.98
CA PRO A 148 -14.08 8.29 4.36
C PRO A 148 -14.82 7.30 5.28
N PRO A 149 -16.11 6.99 5.07
CA PRO A 149 -16.79 5.93 5.82
C PRO A 149 -16.18 4.54 5.52
N PRO A 150 -16.20 3.59 6.48
CA PRO A 150 -15.65 2.26 6.28
C PRO A 150 -16.51 1.45 5.30
N ARG A 151 -15.88 0.53 4.56
CA ARG A 151 -16.53 -0.42 3.66
C ARG A 151 -16.34 -1.83 4.16
N PHE A 152 -17.41 -2.62 4.17
CA PHE A 152 -17.31 -4.02 4.56
C PHE A 152 -16.63 -4.85 3.47
N GLU A 153 -15.65 -5.66 3.87
CA GLU A 153 -15.01 -6.67 3.03
C GLU A 153 -15.05 -8.03 3.75
N ALA A 154 -15.64 -9.04 3.09
CA ALA A 154 -15.80 -10.37 3.68
C ALA A 154 -14.45 -11.06 3.98
N GLU A 155 -13.43 -10.73 3.18
CA GLU A 155 -12.08 -11.25 3.32
C GLU A 155 -11.11 -10.08 3.35
N LEU A 156 -10.55 -9.81 4.53
CA LEU A 156 -9.37 -8.97 4.64
C LEU A 156 -8.15 -9.89 4.41
N PRO A 157 -7.40 -9.74 3.30
CA PRO A 157 -6.27 -10.61 3.05
C PRO A 157 -5.24 -10.46 4.18
N PRO A 158 -4.69 -11.56 4.72
CA PRO A 158 -3.73 -11.54 5.82
C PRO A 158 -2.34 -11.02 5.39
N ALA A 159 -2.18 -10.66 4.11
CA ALA A 159 -0.94 -10.19 3.52
C ALA A 159 -1.21 -9.05 2.55
N VAL A 160 -0.35 -8.03 2.59
CA VAL A 160 -0.35 -6.93 1.63
C VAL A 160 0.52 -7.37 0.45
N GLN A 161 -0.08 -7.48 -0.73
CA GLN A 161 0.65 -7.65 -1.99
C GLN A 161 0.79 -6.29 -2.65
N LEU A 162 2.02 -5.85 -2.85
CA LEU A 162 2.32 -4.56 -3.47
C LEU A 162 2.90 -4.79 -4.86
N TYR A 163 2.26 -4.18 -5.85
CA TYR A 163 2.79 -4.05 -7.20
C TYR A 163 3.16 -2.59 -7.39
N VAL A 164 4.45 -2.31 -7.46
CA VAL A 164 4.93 -0.94 -7.59
C VAL A 164 5.47 -0.72 -8.99
N PRO A 165 4.73 0.01 -9.87
CA PRO A 165 5.25 0.41 -11.16
C PRO A 165 6.30 1.53 -10.96
N ILE A 166 7.52 1.28 -11.42
CA ILE A 166 8.60 2.26 -11.49
C ILE A 166 8.69 2.72 -12.94
N GLU A 167 8.38 3.98 -13.21
CA GLU A 167 8.57 4.58 -14.53
C GLU A 167 9.79 5.50 -14.54
N VAL A 168 10.62 5.34 -15.55
CA VAL A 168 11.77 6.18 -15.84
C VAL A 168 11.51 6.84 -17.17
N ASP A 169 11.43 8.16 -17.20
CA ASP A 169 11.29 8.86 -18.47
C ASP A 169 12.61 8.84 -19.26
N VAL A 170 12.51 9.18 -20.54
CA VAL A 170 13.66 9.29 -21.45
C VAL A 170 14.75 10.23 -20.92
N ALA A 171 14.36 11.36 -20.31
CA ALA A 171 15.31 12.34 -19.79
C ALA A 171 16.15 11.77 -18.63
N GLY A 172 15.53 11.01 -17.73
CA GLY A 172 16.21 10.32 -16.63
C GLY A 172 17.18 9.24 -17.11
N ILE A 173 16.85 8.54 -18.19
CA ILE A 173 17.73 7.55 -18.84
C ILE A 173 18.98 8.24 -19.41
N ASP A 174 18.80 9.32 -20.17
CA ASP A 174 19.89 10.08 -20.80
C ASP A 174 20.86 10.66 -19.74
N ALA A 175 20.32 11.21 -18.65
CA ALA A 175 21.12 11.75 -17.55
C ALA A 175 21.91 10.66 -16.79
N SER A 176 21.31 9.48 -16.60
CA SER A 176 21.94 8.37 -15.88
C SER A 176 23.06 7.71 -16.69
N LEU A 177 22.84 7.54 -18.00
CA LEU A 177 23.87 7.07 -18.91
C LEU A 177 25.06 8.01 -18.98
N SER A 178 24.79 9.32 -19.12
CA SER A 178 25.84 10.35 -19.18
C SER A 178 26.71 10.38 -17.91
N ARG A 179 26.15 10.04 -16.74
CA ARG A 179 26.90 9.89 -15.48
C ARG A 179 27.70 8.59 -15.43
N SER A 180 27.07 7.46 -15.74
CA SER A 180 27.66 6.11 -15.61
C SER A 180 28.94 5.89 -16.43
N VAL A 181 29.15 6.71 -17.47
CA VAL A 181 30.29 6.59 -18.37
C VAL A 181 31.40 7.60 -18.06
N ARG A 182 31.12 8.64 -17.26
CA ARG A 182 32.15 9.59 -16.80
C ARG A 182 33.05 9.02 -15.72
N ASP A 183 32.54 8.11 -14.89
CA ASP A 183 33.26 7.57 -13.72
C ASP A 183 34.33 6.52 -14.06
N VAL A 184 34.55 6.19 -15.33
CA VAL A 184 35.58 5.23 -15.76
C VAL A 184 36.85 5.99 -16.15
N SER A 185 37.70 6.27 -15.15
CA SER A 185 39.00 6.94 -15.27
C SER A 185 40.09 6.07 -15.94
N ASP A 186 39.77 5.38 -17.03
CA ASP A 186 40.71 4.57 -17.77
C ASP A 186 40.97 5.27 -19.12
N ALA A 187 42.11 5.96 -19.24
CA ALA A 187 42.44 6.80 -20.41
C ALA A 187 42.47 6.03 -21.75
N ALA A 188 42.51 4.70 -21.70
CA ALA A 188 42.47 3.80 -22.86
C ALA A 188 41.05 3.24 -23.16
N ALA A 189 40.00 3.72 -22.49
CA ALA A 189 38.63 3.27 -22.69
C ALA A 189 37.87 4.14 -23.71
N PRO A 190 36.93 3.57 -24.50
CA PRO A 190 35.96 4.39 -25.22
C PRO A 190 35.08 5.17 -24.23
N GLN A 191 34.94 6.47 -24.46
CA GLN A 191 34.18 7.36 -23.61
C GLN A 191 32.87 7.75 -24.29
N ILE A 192 31.71 7.45 -23.69
CA ILE A 192 30.41 7.95 -24.17
C ILE A 192 30.29 9.42 -23.76
N LEU A 193 30.19 10.30 -24.74
CA LEU A 193 30.09 11.75 -24.54
C LEU A 193 28.65 12.21 -24.41
N SER A 194 27.72 11.58 -25.15
CA SER A 194 26.30 11.90 -25.10
C SER A 194 25.47 10.66 -25.38
N VAL A 195 24.31 10.57 -24.74
CA VAL A 195 23.25 9.65 -25.13
C VAL A 195 22.01 10.43 -25.49
N ARG A 196 21.32 9.99 -26.54
CA ARG A 196 19.96 10.42 -26.86
C ARG A 196 19.10 9.19 -27.02
N SER A 197 17.97 9.17 -26.34
CA SER A 197 16.98 8.12 -26.57
C SER A 197 16.15 8.43 -27.82
N GLN A 198 15.87 7.40 -28.61
CA GLN A 198 15.04 7.45 -29.79
C GLN A 198 13.98 6.35 -29.70
N PRO A 199 12.68 6.68 -29.65
CA PRO A 199 11.63 5.67 -29.72
C PRO A 199 11.64 4.97 -31.08
N ASP A 200 11.39 3.67 -31.07
CA ASP A 200 11.36 2.76 -32.21
C ASP A 200 10.10 1.88 -32.13
N ALA A 201 9.69 1.26 -33.24
CA ALA A 201 8.49 0.41 -33.27
C ALA A 201 8.56 -0.77 -32.29
N ASP A 202 9.78 -1.26 -32.04
CA ASP A 202 10.07 -2.39 -31.15
C ASP A 202 10.48 -1.97 -29.72
N GLY A 203 10.46 -0.68 -29.38
CA GLY A 203 10.79 -0.17 -28.05
C GLY A 203 11.69 1.06 -28.05
N LEU A 204 12.70 1.09 -27.17
CA LEU A 204 13.63 2.21 -27.02
C LEU A 204 14.98 1.88 -27.67
N ARG A 205 15.47 2.76 -28.54
CA ARG A 205 16.85 2.74 -29.05
C ARG A 205 17.63 3.89 -28.44
N LEU A 206 18.92 3.68 -28.23
CA LEU A 206 19.82 4.69 -27.70
C LEU A 206 20.85 5.05 -28.77
N LEU A 207 20.96 6.33 -29.09
CA LEU A 207 22.01 6.91 -29.92
C LEU A 207 23.13 7.42 -29.01
N LEU A 208 24.30 6.81 -29.13
CA LEU A 208 25.47 7.09 -28.31
C LEU A 208 26.51 7.81 -29.16
N SER A 209 27.05 8.93 -28.68
CA SER A 209 28.26 9.52 -29.26
C SER A 209 29.45 9.05 -28.45
N VAL A 210 30.33 8.26 -29.05
CA VAL A 210 31.48 7.65 -28.37
C VAL A 210 32.76 8.28 -28.90
N LYS A 211 33.59 8.82 -27.99
CA LYS A 211 34.96 9.20 -28.29
C LYS A 211 35.79 7.93 -28.32
N GLY A 212 36.32 7.62 -29.51
CA GLY A 212 37.13 6.44 -29.76
C GLY A 212 38.62 6.67 -29.54
N TYR A 213 39.41 5.68 -29.97
CA TYR A 213 40.88 5.68 -29.92
C TYR A 213 41.53 6.64 -30.93
N SER A 214 40.77 7.15 -31.91
CA SER A 214 41.22 8.11 -32.93
C SER A 214 40.59 9.49 -32.72
N CYS A 215 41.15 10.51 -33.38
CA CYS A 215 40.70 11.90 -33.25
C CYS A 215 39.25 12.07 -33.76
N GLY A 216 38.27 11.97 -32.87
CA GLY A 216 36.87 12.26 -33.19
C GLY A 216 35.87 11.50 -32.33
N THR A 217 34.60 11.71 -32.66
CA THR A 217 33.45 11.00 -32.07
C THR A 217 32.82 10.10 -33.13
N VAL A 218 32.27 8.97 -32.72
CA VAL A 218 31.56 8.02 -33.58
C VAL A 218 30.21 7.74 -32.97
N ALA A 219 29.16 7.79 -33.79
CA ALA A 219 27.80 7.50 -33.33
C ALA A 219 27.49 6.00 -33.41
N PHE A 220 26.93 5.46 -32.33
CA PHE A 220 26.47 4.08 -32.21
C PHE A 220 24.98 4.05 -31.86
N ARG A 221 24.31 2.97 -32.27
CA ARG A 221 22.99 2.60 -31.78
C ARG A 221 23.10 1.43 -30.81
N ALA A 222 22.25 1.39 -29.80
CA ALA A 222 22.15 0.28 -28.85
C ALA A 222 20.71 0.10 -28.34
N THR A 223 20.42 -1.07 -27.78
CA THR A 223 19.15 -1.34 -27.08
C THR A 223 19.43 -1.58 -25.60
N PRO A 224 18.73 -0.90 -24.68
CA PRO A 224 18.85 -1.19 -23.27
C PRO A 224 18.06 -2.46 -22.92
N VAL A 225 18.69 -3.39 -22.20
CA VAL A 225 18.10 -4.66 -21.75
C VAL A 225 18.34 -4.83 -20.25
N PHE A 226 17.32 -5.22 -19.50
CA PHE A 226 17.46 -5.46 -18.07
C PHE A 226 18.28 -6.72 -17.78
N HIS A 227 19.24 -6.61 -16.86
CA HIS A 227 20.08 -7.71 -16.44
C HIS A 227 19.86 -8.01 -14.95
N GLU A 228 19.19 -9.12 -14.65
CA GLU A 228 18.76 -9.48 -13.29
C GLU A 228 19.91 -9.52 -12.29
N GLY A 229 21.04 -10.16 -12.64
CA GLY A 229 22.16 -10.33 -11.73
C GLY A 229 22.88 -9.04 -11.32
N SER A 230 22.67 -7.94 -12.06
CA SER A 230 23.26 -6.64 -11.72
C SER A 230 22.24 -5.59 -11.29
N GLY A 231 20.93 -5.86 -11.42
CA GLY A 231 19.86 -4.89 -11.15
C GLY A 231 19.92 -3.64 -12.04
N ARG A 232 20.61 -3.70 -13.18
CA ARG A 232 20.88 -2.56 -14.07
C ARG A 232 20.43 -2.86 -15.49
N LEU A 233 20.12 -1.82 -16.25
CA LEU A 233 19.98 -1.96 -17.70
C LEU A 233 21.37 -1.99 -18.32
N ARG A 234 21.65 -3.00 -19.14
CA ARG A 234 22.87 -3.09 -19.95
C ARG A 234 22.54 -2.71 -21.38
N LEU A 235 23.52 -2.17 -22.08
CA LEU A 235 23.39 -1.99 -23.52
C LEU A 235 23.57 -3.35 -24.20
N PHE A 236 22.78 -3.61 -25.23
CA PHE A 236 22.87 -4.80 -26.08
C PHE A 236 22.84 -4.40 -27.55
N GLY A 237 23.53 -5.16 -28.40
CA GLY A 237 23.53 -4.96 -29.84
C GLY A 237 24.10 -3.61 -30.26
N VAL A 238 25.16 -3.17 -29.56
CA VAL A 238 25.84 -1.91 -29.87
C VAL A 238 26.42 -2.00 -31.28
N ALA A 239 26.05 -1.08 -32.16
CA ALA A 239 26.52 -1.06 -33.54
C ALA A 239 26.74 0.37 -34.04
N PRO A 240 27.80 0.64 -34.82
CA PRO A 240 27.98 1.96 -35.42
C PRO A 240 26.84 2.28 -36.40
N LEU A 241 26.48 3.55 -36.52
CA LEU A 241 25.54 3.96 -37.57
C LEU A 241 26.18 3.77 -38.95
N SER A 242 25.39 3.39 -39.95
CA SER A 242 25.90 3.10 -41.30
C SER A 242 26.63 4.31 -41.92
N SER A 243 26.16 5.52 -41.64
CA SER A 243 26.82 6.78 -42.05
C SER A 243 28.19 6.96 -41.41
N GLU A 244 28.38 6.48 -40.18
CA GLU A 244 29.63 6.59 -39.45
C GLU A 244 30.66 5.56 -39.90
N VAL A 245 30.24 4.36 -40.29
CA VAL A 245 31.16 3.31 -40.76
C VAL A 245 31.95 3.80 -41.98
N ALA A 246 31.28 4.37 -42.97
CA ALA A 246 31.94 4.90 -44.17
C ALA A 246 32.88 6.06 -43.84
N ARG A 247 32.43 6.99 -42.99
CA ARG A 247 33.21 8.16 -42.57
C ARG A 247 34.48 7.76 -41.82
N VAL A 248 34.36 6.83 -40.87
CA VAL A 248 35.48 6.35 -40.07
C VAL A 248 36.47 5.57 -40.92
N LYS A 249 36.01 4.64 -41.77
CA LYS A 249 36.91 3.86 -42.64
C LYS A 249 37.67 4.71 -43.66
N ALA A 250 37.14 5.88 -44.02
CA ALA A 250 37.86 6.85 -44.86
C ALA A 250 38.98 7.60 -44.12
N ILE A 251 38.88 7.74 -42.79
CA ILE A 251 39.86 8.45 -41.94
C ILE A 251 40.89 7.47 -41.35
N ASP A 252 40.40 6.33 -40.87
CA ASP A 252 41.16 5.30 -40.17
C ASP A 252 40.63 3.91 -40.58
N PRO A 253 41.22 3.30 -41.62
CA PRO A 253 40.81 1.99 -42.13
C PRO A 253 41.00 0.86 -41.12
N ASP A 254 41.96 1.00 -40.19
CA ASP A 254 42.33 -0.03 -39.22
C ASP A 254 41.50 0.04 -37.94
N LEU A 255 40.71 1.10 -37.76
CA LEU A 255 39.84 1.22 -36.60
C LEU A 255 38.80 0.09 -36.58
N ASP A 256 38.85 -0.70 -35.51
CA ASP A 256 37.90 -1.77 -35.22
C ASP A 256 36.71 -1.24 -34.42
N LEU A 257 35.69 -0.79 -35.16
CA LEU A 257 34.42 -0.32 -34.59
C LEU A 257 33.69 -1.43 -33.81
N LEU A 258 33.91 -2.71 -34.14
CA LEU A 258 33.29 -3.83 -33.45
C LEU A 258 33.92 -4.02 -32.06
N ARG A 259 35.24 -3.87 -31.95
CA ARG A 259 35.93 -3.87 -30.65
C ARG A 259 35.44 -2.74 -29.74
N ILE A 260 35.24 -1.55 -30.30
CA ILE A 260 34.69 -0.40 -29.56
C ILE A 260 33.26 -0.71 -29.09
N ALA A 261 32.41 -1.21 -29.98
CA ALA A 261 31.04 -1.58 -29.65
C ALA A 261 30.97 -2.60 -28.50
N ARG A 262 31.78 -3.67 -28.55
CA ARG A 262 31.87 -4.68 -27.48
C ARG A 262 32.36 -4.09 -26.16
N ALA A 263 33.34 -3.18 -26.21
CA ALA A 263 33.83 -2.51 -25.00
C ALA A 263 32.75 -1.62 -24.37
N VAL A 264 31.94 -0.94 -25.18
CA VAL A 264 30.78 -0.17 -24.71
C VAL A 264 29.74 -1.10 -24.09
N GLU A 265 29.39 -2.20 -24.75
CA GLU A 265 28.41 -3.19 -24.27
C GLU A 265 28.83 -3.85 -22.93
N ALA A 266 30.14 -4.09 -22.77
CA ALA A 266 30.70 -4.65 -21.55
C ALA A 266 30.64 -3.70 -20.35
N ARG A 267 30.66 -2.38 -20.58
CA ARG A 267 30.88 -1.37 -19.53
C ARG A 267 29.68 -0.46 -19.26
N ALA A 268 28.91 -0.12 -20.29
CA ALA A 268 27.79 0.80 -20.15
C ALA A 268 26.64 0.13 -19.38
N SER A 269 26.25 0.78 -18.27
CA SER A 269 25.15 0.31 -17.44
C SER A 269 24.33 1.48 -16.90
N ILE A 270 23.02 1.37 -17.04
CA ILE A 270 22.06 2.36 -16.56
C ILE A 270 21.54 1.82 -15.23
N PRO A 271 21.75 2.53 -14.10
CA PRO A 271 21.04 2.20 -12.88
C PRO A 271 19.54 2.35 -13.13
N LEU A 272 18.73 1.44 -12.58
CA LEU A 272 17.31 1.73 -12.43
C LEU A 272 17.17 2.90 -11.43
N PRO A 273 16.17 3.80 -11.58
CA PRO A 273 15.99 4.94 -10.67
C PRO A 273 15.69 4.53 -9.24
N VAL A 274 15.25 3.29 -9.07
CA VAL A 274 15.08 2.64 -7.79
C VAL A 274 15.85 1.33 -7.85
N ASP A 275 16.80 1.19 -6.93
CA ASP A 275 17.47 -0.08 -6.69
C ASP A 275 16.44 -1.02 -6.02
N PRO A 276 16.00 -2.10 -6.68
CA PRO A 276 14.99 -2.99 -6.12
C PRO A 276 15.41 -3.61 -4.79
N SER A 277 16.72 -3.77 -4.57
CA SER A 277 17.26 -4.29 -3.31
C SER A 277 17.06 -3.33 -2.13
N THR A 278 16.86 -2.04 -2.40
CA THR A 278 16.60 -1.01 -1.38
C THR A 278 15.12 -0.86 -1.03
N ILE A 279 14.21 -1.45 -1.83
CA ILE A 279 12.76 -1.35 -1.62
C ILE A 279 12.32 -2.01 -0.30
N PRO A 280 12.79 -3.22 0.09
CA PRO A 280 12.49 -3.79 1.41
C PRO A 280 12.83 -2.84 2.55
N LEU A 281 14.07 -2.33 2.57
CA LEU A 281 14.54 -1.42 3.62
C LEU A 281 13.77 -0.09 3.61
N GLY A 282 13.43 0.42 2.42
CA GLY A 282 12.57 1.59 2.27
C GLY A 282 11.18 1.38 2.85
N LEU A 283 10.57 0.22 2.59
CA LEU A 283 9.27 -0.16 3.13
C LEU A 283 9.30 -0.42 4.63
N GLU A 284 10.36 -1.05 5.15
CA GLU A 284 10.58 -1.20 6.60
C GLU A 284 10.67 0.16 7.28
N ARG A 285 11.45 1.10 6.73
CA ARG A 285 11.51 2.49 7.23
C ARG A 285 10.18 3.22 7.11
N ALA A 286 9.44 3.00 6.02
CA ALA A 286 8.08 3.54 5.87
C ALA A 286 7.23 3.14 7.07
N VAL A 287 7.35 1.89 7.47
CA VAL A 287 6.54 1.29 8.54
C VAL A 287 6.98 1.78 9.89
N GLU A 288 8.28 1.92 10.13
CA GLU A 288 8.79 2.60 11.33
C GLU A 288 8.28 4.04 11.44
N LEU A 289 8.13 4.74 10.30
CA LEU A 289 7.53 6.07 10.26
C LEU A 289 6.00 6.06 10.43
N LEU A 290 5.34 4.98 10.01
CA LEU A 290 3.90 4.75 10.14
C LEU A 290 3.50 4.28 11.53
N ALA A 291 4.38 3.61 12.25
CA ALA A 291 4.16 3.16 13.63
C ALA A 291 4.19 4.39 14.56
N PRO A 292 3.04 4.85 15.07
CA PRO A 292 3.02 5.99 15.96
C PRO A 292 3.77 5.65 17.25
N LYS A 293 4.67 6.54 17.71
CA LYS A 293 5.33 6.41 19.02
C LYS A 293 4.36 6.36 20.23
N GLN A 294 3.06 6.60 20.01
CA GLN A 294 2.03 6.72 21.05
C GLN A 294 0.66 6.09 20.67
N GLY A 295 0.60 5.19 19.67
CA GLY A 295 -0.64 4.52 19.24
C GLY A 295 -0.42 3.01 19.01
N PRO A 296 -1.39 2.28 18.41
CA PRO A 296 -1.23 0.86 18.14
C PRO A 296 0.03 0.59 17.29
N ASP A 297 0.79 -0.40 17.71
CA ASP A 297 2.11 -0.72 17.17
C ASP A 297 1.90 -1.40 15.81
N VAL A 298 2.03 -0.64 14.72
CA VAL A 298 1.91 -1.19 13.35
C VAL A 298 3.25 -1.83 12.98
N ARG A 299 3.27 -3.16 12.83
CA ARG A 299 4.44 -3.93 12.40
C ARG A 299 4.23 -4.49 11.00
N LEU A 300 5.03 -4.04 10.05
CA LEU A 300 5.12 -4.65 8.72
C LEU A 300 6.29 -5.62 8.68
N GLN A 301 6.00 -6.86 8.36
CA GLN A 301 6.99 -7.85 8.02
C GLN A 301 7.03 -7.97 6.50
N VAL A 302 8.01 -7.35 5.84
CA VAL A 302 8.30 -7.60 4.43
C VAL A 302 8.95 -8.98 4.33
N ARG A 303 8.31 -9.91 3.63
CA ARG A 303 8.83 -11.28 3.47
C ARG A 303 9.72 -11.41 2.25
N GLU A 304 9.37 -10.74 1.16
CA GLU A 304 10.10 -10.81 -0.10
C GLU A 304 9.85 -9.54 -0.94
N ALA A 305 10.89 -9.00 -1.58
CA ALA A 305 10.73 -8.08 -2.71
C ALA A 305 11.55 -8.59 -3.90
N SER A 306 10.90 -8.75 -5.05
CA SER A 306 11.55 -9.19 -6.28
C SER A 306 11.05 -8.39 -7.47
N VAL A 307 11.96 -8.07 -8.39
CA VAL A 307 11.58 -7.50 -9.69
C VAL A 307 10.93 -8.61 -10.50
N ARG A 308 9.63 -8.48 -10.79
CA ARG A 308 8.91 -9.48 -11.60
C ARG A 308 9.10 -9.26 -13.08
N ARG A 309 9.14 -7.99 -13.50
CA ARG A 309 9.19 -7.62 -14.92
C ARG A 309 9.81 -6.25 -15.07
N VAL A 310 10.68 -6.10 -16.06
CA VAL A 310 11.11 -4.80 -16.57
C VAL A 310 10.71 -4.74 -18.04
N THR A 311 9.95 -3.72 -18.40
CA THR A 311 9.50 -3.47 -19.76
C THR A 311 10.11 -2.14 -20.20
N VAL A 312 10.80 -2.14 -21.33
CA VAL A 312 11.29 -0.92 -21.95
C VAL A 312 10.24 -0.51 -22.98
N THR A 313 9.71 0.71 -22.86
CA THR A 313 8.72 1.28 -23.77
C THR A 313 9.33 2.46 -24.53
N PRO A 314 8.69 2.93 -25.61
CA PRO A 314 9.10 4.18 -26.28
C PRO A 314 9.13 5.41 -25.37
N GLN A 315 8.37 5.38 -24.26
CA GLN A 315 8.26 6.47 -23.28
C GLN A 315 9.32 6.36 -22.17
N GLY A 316 10.00 5.21 -22.06
CA GLY A 316 11.03 5.00 -21.06
C GLY A 316 11.11 3.57 -20.54
N VAL A 317 11.36 3.40 -19.25
CA VAL A 317 11.50 2.08 -18.62
C VAL A 317 10.45 1.93 -17.54
N ALA A 318 9.65 0.86 -17.61
CA ALA A 318 8.67 0.48 -16.61
C ALA A 318 9.11 -0.80 -15.90
N ALA A 319 9.38 -0.78 -14.59
CA ALA A 319 9.62 -1.99 -13.80
C ALA A 319 8.42 -2.28 -12.89
N ILE A 320 7.99 -3.54 -12.86
CA ILE A 320 7.03 -4.04 -11.88
C ILE A 320 7.83 -4.76 -10.81
N VAL A 321 7.88 -4.15 -9.63
CA VAL A 321 8.40 -4.79 -8.43
C VAL A 321 7.23 -5.39 -7.67
N HIS A 322 7.37 -6.67 -7.35
CA HIS A 322 6.43 -7.38 -6.50
C HIS A 322 7.01 -7.47 -5.10
N VAL A 323 6.28 -6.93 -4.14
CA VAL A 323 6.64 -7.02 -2.73
C VAL A 323 5.54 -7.78 -2.00
N GLN A 324 5.93 -8.81 -1.27
CA GLN A 324 5.06 -9.54 -0.36
C GLN A 324 5.41 -9.16 1.07
N GLY A 325 4.41 -8.73 1.83
CA GLY A 325 4.55 -8.47 3.25
C GLY A 325 3.27 -8.72 4.03
N GLN A 326 3.38 -8.68 5.34
CA GLN A 326 2.25 -8.72 6.26
C GLN A 326 2.30 -7.48 7.14
N ALA A 327 1.19 -6.75 7.27
CA ALA A 327 1.03 -5.70 8.26
C ALA A 327 0.22 -6.25 9.42
N HIS A 328 0.71 -6.10 10.64
CA HIS A 328 -0.01 -6.41 11.87
C HIS A 328 -0.21 -5.12 12.64
N VAL A 329 -1.45 -4.84 13.04
CA VAL A 329 -1.76 -3.76 13.97
C VAL A 329 -1.88 -4.40 15.34
N VAL A 330 -0.97 -4.08 16.26
CA VAL A 330 -1.06 -4.50 17.66
C VAL A 330 -1.78 -3.40 18.43
N LEU A 331 -3.06 -3.63 18.73
CA LEU A 331 -3.88 -2.78 19.60
C LEU A 331 -3.64 -3.13 21.07
#